data_AF-A0A1Q3FTN6-F1
#
_entry.id   AF-A0A1Q3FTN6-F1
#
_cell.length_a   1.000
_cell.length_b   1.000
_cell.length_c   1.000
_cell.angle_alpha   90.00
_cell.angle_beta   90.00
_cell.angle_gamma   90.00
#
_symmetry.space_group_name_H-M   'P 1'
#
loop_
_entity.id
_entity.type
_entity.pdbx_description
1 polymer ?
#
loop_
_entity_poly.entity_id
_entity_poly.type
_entity_poly.pdbx_seq_one_letter_code
_entity_poly.pdbx_strand_id
1 'polypeptide(L)'
;MESKRSGSRSRRVGDGRARRVGRSCNPGRKSRNPYINFLREFRRTHCDLRPVEVIRQGALAWNRLTEAERLPYIREAFYHRRRR
;
A
#
# COMPACT_ATOMS: atom_id res chain seq x y z
N MET A 1 -9.34 25.92 32.52
CA MET A 1 -9.42 24.75 31.61
C MET A 1 -9.20 25.27 30.20
N GLU A 2 -7.94 25.28 29.77
CA GLU A 2 -7.46 26.10 28.65
C GLU A 2 -7.17 25.27 27.39
N SER A 3 -7.55 25.84 26.25
CA SER A 3 -7.01 25.65 24.90
C SER A 3 -7.09 24.27 24.24
N LYS A 4 -8.15 24.08 23.43
CA LYS A 4 -8.18 23.06 22.36
C LYS A 4 -7.70 23.66 21.04
N ARG A 5 -6.60 23.08 20.54
CA ARG A 5 -5.89 23.33 19.29
C ARG A 5 -6.80 23.55 18.07
N SER A 6 -6.55 24.64 17.38
CA SER A 6 -6.93 24.90 16.00
C SER A 6 -6.25 23.91 15.05
N GLY A 7 -7.05 23.18 14.27
CA GLY A 7 -6.59 22.29 13.21
C GLY A 7 -7.43 22.51 11.95
N SER A 8 -6.93 23.36 11.06
CA SER A 8 -7.58 23.73 9.80
C SER A 8 -7.82 22.51 8.92
N ARG A 9 -9.09 22.10 8.78
CA ARG A 9 -9.54 21.13 7.77
C ARG A 9 -9.50 21.78 6.39
N SER A 10 -8.41 21.58 5.66
CA SER A 10 -8.32 21.94 4.24
C SER A 10 -9.19 20.97 3.43
N ARG A 11 -10.41 21.42 3.10
CA ARG A 11 -11.24 20.86 2.04
C ARG A 11 -10.51 21.06 0.72
N ARG A 12 -10.14 19.98 0.03
CA ARG A 12 -9.79 20.03 -1.39
C ARG A 12 -10.92 19.39 -2.19
N VAL A 13 -11.65 20.24 -2.90
CA VAL A 13 -12.60 19.90 -3.96
C VAL A 13 -11.96 20.33 -5.27
N GLY A 14 -12.17 19.53 -6.32
CA GLY A 14 -11.76 19.79 -7.70
C GLY A 14 -10.64 18.86 -8.16
N ASP A 15 -10.66 18.25 -9.34
CA ASP A 15 -11.61 18.26 -10.44
C ASP A 15 -11.19 17.12 -11.40
N GLY A 16 -12.11 16.67 -12.24
CA GLY A 16 -11.96 15.52 -13.12
C GLY A 16 -10.71 15.53 -14.01
N ARG A 17 -9.93 14.44 -13.89
CA ARG A 17 -9.29 13.74 -15.00
C ARG A 17 -8.98 12.36 -14.46
N ALA A 18 -9.86 11.40 -14.78
CA ALA A 18 -9.54 9.99 -14.66
C ALA A 18 -8.34 9.72 -15.56
N ARG A 19 -7.13 9.94 -15.02
CA ARG A 19 -5.91 9.41 -15.60
C ARG A 19 -6.18 7.91 -15.64
N ARG A 20 -6.39 7.37 -16.83
CA ARG A 20 -6.18 5.96 -17.11
C ARG A 20 -4.71 5.70 -16.77
N VAL A 21 -4.42 5.50 -15.48
CA VAL A 21 -3.17 4.93 -15.02
C VAL A 21 -3.20 3.57 -15.66
N GLY A 22 -2.45 3.44 -16.75
CA GLY A 22 -2.40 2.22 -17.54
C GLY A 22 -2.23 1.04 -16.60
N ARG A 23 -2.80 -0.09 -17.01
CA ARG A 23 -2.70 -1.43 -16.40
C ARG A 23 -1.24 -1.91 -16.32
N SER A 24 -0.36 -1.09 -15.80
CA SER A 24 0.98 -1.46 -15.46
C SER A 24 0.84 -2.10 -14.09
N CYS A 25 1.09 -3.40 -14.04
CA CYS A 25 1.29 -4.14 -12.79
C CYS A 25 2.60 -3.70 -12.12
N ASN A 26 3.04 -2.47 -12.36
CA ASN A 26 4.24 -1.90 -11.81
C ASN A 26 3.95 -1.64 -10.33
N PRO A 27 4.63 -2.36 -9.43
CA PRO A 27 4.36 -2.25 -8.01
C PRO A 27 4.74 -0.88 -7.43
N GLY A 28 5.45 -0.01 -8.16
CA GLY A 28 5.91 1.31 -7.68
C GLY A 28 7.15 1.21 -6.78
N ARG A 29 7.35 2.11 -5.81
CA ARG A 29 8.50 2.10 -4.88
C ARG A 29 8.26 1.28 -3.60
N LYS A 30 9.21 0.41 -3.22
CA LYS A 30 9.15 -0.42 -2.01
C LYS A 30 8.85 0.47 -0.80
N SER A 31 8.12 -0.09 0.16
CA SER A 31 7.67 0.63 1.35
C SER A 31 8.34 0.06 2.60
N ARG A 32 8.20 0.78 3.72
CA ARG A 32 8.58 0.28 5.05
C ARG A 32 7.50 -0.59 5.69
N ASN A 33 6.40 -0.87 4.98
CA ASN A 33 5.36 -1.75 5.47
C ASN A 33 5.48 -3.10 4.73
N PRO A 34 5.76 -4.20 5.44
CA PRO A 34 5.91 -5.52 4.81
C PRO A 34 4.64 -5.97 4.10
N TYR A 35 3.47 -5.65 4.63
CA TYR A 35 2.19 -5.98 4.01
C TYR A 35 2.02 -5.26 2.66
N ILE A 36 2.41 -3.99 2.57
CA ILE A 36 2.35 -3.24 1.31
C ILE A 36 3.37 -3.81 0.30
N ASN A 37 4.53 -4.28 0.77
CA ASN A 37 5.52 -4.97 -0.07
C ASN A 37 4.98 -6.30 -0.61
N PHE A 38 4.21 -7.03 0.20
CA PHE A 38 3.48 -8.20 -0.27
C PHE A 38 2.39 -7.86 -1.29
N LEU A 39 1.52 -6.87 -1.01
CA LEU A 39 0.43 -6.48 -1.93
C LEU A 39 0.96 -6.06 -3.30
N ARG A 40 2.16 -5.50 -3.34
CA ARG A 40 2.85 -5.15 -4.57
C ARG A 40 3.17 -6.38 -5.42
N GLU A 41 3.67 -7.45 -4.80
CA GLU A 41 3.94 -8.70 -5.49
C GLU A 41 2.64 -9.42 -5.84
N PHE A 42 1.67 -9.44 -4.93
CA PHE A 42 0.34 -9.98 -5.16
C PHE A 42 -0.35 -9.34 -6.38
N ARG A 43 -0.17 -8.04 -6.58
CA ARG A 43 -0.66 -7.33 -7.77
C ARG A 43 0.08 -7.69 -9.06
N ARG A 44 1.34 -8.13 -9.00
CA ARG A 44 2.08 -8.59 -10.19
C ARG A 44 1.55 -9.91 -10.72
N THR A 45 1.14 -10.80 -9.82
CA THR A 45 0.51 -12.07 -10.19
C THR A 45 -0.97 -11.92 -10.53
N HIS A 46 -1.62 -10.87 -10.03
CA HIS A 46 -3.04 -10.58 -10.25
C HIS A 46 -3.26 -9.20 -10.90
N CYS A 47 -2.62 -9.01 -12.06
CA CYS A 47 -2.64 -7.76 -12.83
C CYS A 47 -4.04 -7.27 -13.21
N ASP A 48 -4.96 -8.22 -13.45
CA ASP A 48 -6.31 -7.95 -13.95
C ASP A 48 -7.26 -7.49 -12.85
N LEU A 49 -6.89 -7.69 -11.58
CA LEU A 49 -7.71 -7.29 -10.45
C LEU A 49 -7.70 -5.77 -10.26
N ARG A 50 -8.86 -5.24 -9.88
CA ARG A 50 -8.96 -3.84 -9.47
C ARG A 50 -8.17 -3.64 -8.17
N PRO A 51 -7.62 -2.43 -7.91
CA PRO A 51 -6.85 -2.18 -6.69
C PRO A 51 -7.57 -2.57 -5.39
N VAL A 52 -8.90 -2.40 -5.33
CA VAL A 52 -9.71 -2.78 -4.18
C VAL A 52 -9.73 -4.30 -3.97
N GLU A 53 -9.77 -5.07 -5.05
CA GLU A 53 -9.78 -6.53 -5.01
C GLU A 53 -8.41 -7.09 -4.63
N VAL A 54 -7.34 -6.48 -5.14
CA VAL A 54 -5.96 -6.77 -4.72
C VAL A 54 -5.81 -6.62 -3.20
N ILE A 55 -6.37 -5.56 -2.60
CA ILE A 55 -6.30 -5.36 -1.15
C ILE A 55 -7.13 -6.43 -0.43
N ARG A 56 -8.36 -6.70 -0.86
CA ARG A 56 -9.24 -7.68 -0.21
C ARG A 56 -8.67 -9.10 -0.27
N GLN A 57 -8.34 -9.57 -1.46
CA GLN A 57 -7.79 -10.92 -1.65
C GLN A 57 -6.37 -11.02 -1.10
N GLY A 58 -5.56 -9.97 -1.27
CA GLY A 58 -4.22 -9.90 -0.70
C GLY A 58 -4.22 -9.91 0.83
N ALA A 59 -5.21 -9.30 1.50
CA ALA A 59 -5.36 -9.42 2.96
C ALA A 59 -5.59 -10.88 3.39
N LEU A 60 -6.47 -11.60 2.69
CA LEU A 60 -6.73 -13.01 2.97
C LEU A 60 -5.48 -13.87 2.72
N ALA A 61 -4.78 -13.64 1.60
CA ALA A 61 -3.55 -14.34 1.28
C ALA A 61 -2.44 -14.05 2.30
N TRP A 62 -2.26 -12.79 2.70
CA TRP A 62 -1.28 -12.38 3.71
C TRP A 62 -1.53 -13.07 5.05
N ASN A 63 -2.80 -13.19 5.47
CA ASN A 63 -3.17 -13.85 6.72
C ASN A 63 -2.87 -15.36 6.71
N ARG A 64 -2.85 -15.98 5.53
CA ARG A 64 -2.53 -17.41 5.34
C ARG A 64 -1.03 -17.70 5.29
N LEU A 65 -0.19 -16.70 5.05
CA LEU A 65 1.27 -16.89 5.04
C LEU A 65 1.79 -17.31 6.41
N THR A 66 2.74 -18.23 6.40
CA THR A 66 3.57 -18.59 7.56
C THR A 66 4.56 -17.47 7.88
N GLU A 67 5.13 -17.49 9.09
CA GLU A 67 6.15 -16.51 9.47
C GLU A 67 7.37 -16.53 8.55
N ALA A 68 7.80 -17.72 8.12
CA ALA A 68 8.91 -17.89 7.19
C ALA A 68 8.64 -17.21 5.84
N GLU A 69 7.41 -17.30 5.32
CA GLU A 69 6.99 -16.63 4.08
C GLU A 69 6.82 -15.12 4.24
N ARG A 70 6.46 -14.63 5.44
CA ARG A 70 6.39 -13.19 5.73
C ARG A 70 7.76 -12.56 5.93
N LEU A 71 8.74 -13.33 6.43
CA LEU A 71 10.08 -12.87 6.76
C LEU A 71 10.81 -12.09 5.65
N PRO A 72 10.80 -12.49 4.36
CA PRO A 72 11.42 -11.68 3.30
C PRO A 72 10.82 -10.27 3.21
N TYR A 73 9.50 -10.12 3.31
CA TYR A 73 8.85 -8.81 3.27
C TYR A 73 9.15 -7.98 4.50
N ILE A 74 9.23 -8.61 5.68
CA ILE A 74 9.60 -7.96 6.95
C ILE A 74 11.03 -7.42 6.88
N ARG A 75 12.00 -8.26 6.45
CA ARG A 75 13.39 -7.83 6.28
C ARG A 75 13.48 -6.67 5.29
N GLU A 76 12.84 -6.80 4.14
CA GLU A 76 12.84 -5.75 3.12
C GLU A 76 12.28 -4.42 3.66
N ALA A 77 11.15 -4.47 4.38
CA ALA A 77 10.52 -3.31 4.99
C ALA A 77 11.40 -2.68 6.09
N PHE A 78 12.08 -3.50 6.88
CA PHE A 78 12.95 -3.06 7.97
C PHE A 78 14.20 -2.33 7.45
N TYR A 79 14.88 -2.89 6.46
CA TYR A 79 16.08 -2.30 5.86
C TYR A 79 15.76 -1.15 4.90
N HIS A 80 14.49 -0.90 4.56
CA HIS A 80 14.15 0.18 3.66
C HIS A 80 14.47 1.55 4.30
N ARG A 81 15.38 2.30 3.66
CA ARG A 81 15.94 3.58 4.15
C ARG A 81 14.84 4.50 4.66
N ARG A 82 14.99 4.97 5.89
CA ARG A 82 14.23 6.11 6.41
C ARG A 82 14.59 7.33 5.56
N ARG A 83 13.66 7.78 4.74
CA ARG A 83 13.74 9.14 4.19
C ARG A 83 13.35 10.09 5.32
N ARG A 84 14.31 10.93 5.71
CA ARG A 84 14.14 12.00 6.69
C ARG A 84 13.56 13.22 6.00
#